data_AF-A0A836UET5-F1
#
_entry.id   AF-A0A836UET5-F1
#
_cell.length_a   1.000
_cell.length_b   1.000
_cell.length_c   1.000
_cell.angle_alpha   90.00
_cell.angle_beta   90.00
_cell.angle_gamma   90.00
#
_symmetry.space_group_name_H-M   'P 1'
#
loop_
_entity.id
_entity.type
_entity.pdbx_description
1 polymer ?
#
loop_
_entity_poly.entity_id
_entity_poly.type
_entity_poly.pdbx_seq_one_letter_code
_entity_poly.pdbx_strand_id
1 'polypeptide(L)'
;MSKRSKTKIITPLATPEILTRLTTWFDHPSARWGGPLVAALLALLISGSTFDAKLSISGDNTEFVTLARSLANGEGLTYTNLPEPRTATKYPLGFPLLLAPLAAMFDGWAGPGTGTPDWVAMKWLVVLSFAAGMAVFYLLARQVAGGLGGVAATALAITNPLTVDYSHQVMSEV
;
A
#
# COMPACT_ATOMS: atom_id res chain seq x y z
N MET A 1 36.46 40.03 38.93
CA MET A 1 34.99 40.03 38.70
C MET A 1 34.64 38.94 37.69
N SER A 2 34.18 37.77 38.17
CA SER A 2 33.77 36.65 37.30
C SER A 2 32.27 36.74 37.02
N LYS A 3 31.89 37.03 35.77
CA LYS A 3 30.49 37.03 35.33
C LYS A 3 30.02 35.59 35.17
N ARG A 4 29.29 35.07 36.16
CA ARG A 4 28.52 33.82 36.01
C ARG A 4 27.45 34.04 34.94
N SER A 5 27.63 33.39 33.79
CA SER A 5 26.60 33.22 32.77
C SER A 5 25.43 32.46 33.39
N LYS A 6 24.25 33.10 33.45
CA LYS A 6 23.02 32.44 33.90
C LYS A 6 22.57 31.49 32.80
N THR A 7 22.79 30.20 32.97
CA THR A 7 22.17 29.15 32.15
C THR A 7 20.66 29.32 32.25
N LYS A 8 20.05 29.82 31.17
CA LYS A 8 18.60 29.95 31.04
C LYS A 8 18.06 28.53 30.95
N ILE A 9 17.48 28.02 32.04
CA ILE A 9 16.76 26.74 32.03
C ILE A 9 15.58 26.96 31.07
N ILE A 10 15.66 26.37 29.88
CA ILE A 10 14.55 26.34 28.94
C ILE A 10 13.56 25.35 29.53
N THR A 11 12.53 25.85 30.21
CA THR A 11 11.41 25.05 30.68
C THR A 11 10.78 24.39 29.45
N PRO A 12 10.62 23.06 29.42
CA PRO A 12 9.92 22.42 28.30
C PRO A 12 8.52 23.00 28.18
N LEU A 13 8.13 23.35 26.95
CA LEU A 13 6.82 23.92 26.67
C LEU A 13 5.75 22.94 27.18
N ALA A 14 4.87 23.40 28.07
CA ALA A 14 3.82 22.56 28.63
C ALA A 14 2.94 22.01 27.50
N THR A 15 2.84 20.68 27.38
CA THR A 15 2.00 20.04 26.38
C THR A 15 0.54 20.39 26.64
N PRO A 16 -0.22 20.89 25.64
CA PRO A 16 -1.63 21.19 25.79
C PRO A 16 -2.42 20.01 26.37
N GLU A 17 -3.32 20.26 27.33
CA GLU A 17 -4.12 19.22 27.99
C GLU A 17 -4.87 18.33 26.98
N ILE A 18 -5.32 18.92 25.88
CA ILE A 18 -5.99 18.23 24.77
C ILE A 18 -5.07 17.18 24.14
N LEU A 19 -3.81 17.50 23.87
CA LEU A 19 -2.86 16.55 23.29
C LEU A 19 -2.60 15.38 24.25
N THR A 20 -2.52 15.66 25.55
CA THR A 20 -2.36 14.63 26.59
C THR A 20 -3.57 13.69 26.67
N ARG A 21 -4.79 14.22 26.52
CA ARG A 21 -6.01 13.40 26.45
C ARG A 21 -6.06 12.54 25.19
N LEU A 22 -5.62 13.09 24.05
CA LEU A 22 -5.58 12.34 22.79
C LEU A 22 -4.54 11.21 22.83
N THR A 23 -3.32 11.48 23.31
CA THR A 23 -2.28 10.45 23.41
C THR A 23 -2.71 9.30 24.32
N THR A 24 -3.24 9.61 25.51
CA THR A 24 -3.70 8.58 26.45
C THR A 24 -4.80 7.68 25.87
N TRP A 25 -5.70 8.23 25.04
CA TRP A 25 -6.73 7.45 24.36
C TRP A 25 -6.14 6.52 23.28
N PHE A 26 -5.23 7.03 22.45
CA PHE A 26 -4.61 6.26 21.37
C PHE A 26 -3.55 5.27 21.85
N ASP A 27 -2.97 5.49 23.03
CA ASP A 27 -2.02 4.56 23.64
C ASP A 27 -2.72 3.42 24.39
N HIS A 28 -4.05 3.45 24.53
CA HIS A 28 -4.82 2.43 25.22
C HIS A 28 -4.62 1.03 24.59
N PRO A 29 -4.59 -0.07 25.39
CA PRO A 29 -4.36 -1.43 24.89
C PRO A 29 -5.36 -1.90 23.82
N SER A 30 -6.62 -1.47 23.89
CA SER A 30 -7.65 -1.80 22.88
C SER A 30 -7.37 -1.18 21.51
N ALA A 31 -6.67 -0.02 21.46
CA ALA A 31 -6.26 0.61 20.21
C ALA A 31 -5.18 -0.20 19.47
N ARG A 32 -4.55 -1.19 20.13
CA ARG A 32 -3.53 -2.07 19.53
C ARG A 32 -4.08 -2.93 18.39
N TRP A 33 -5.34 -3.36 18.49
CA TRP A 33 -6.00 -4.18 17.47
C TRP A 33 -7.02 -3.39 16.64
N GLY A 34 -7.69 -2.40 17.27
CA GLY A 34 -8.62 -1.53 16.55
C GLY A 34 -7.94 -0.58 15.56
N GLY A 35 -6.78 -0.01 15.92
CA GLY A 35 -6.06 0.94 15.08
C GLY A 35 -5.64 0.39 13.71
N PRO A 36 -4.95 -0.76 13.64
CA PRO A 36 -4.57 -1.37 12.36
C PRO A 36 -5.77 -1.73 11.49
N LEU A 37 -6.85 -2.23 12.10
CA LEU A 37 -8.08 -2.56 11.37
C LEU A 37 -8.72 -1.31 10.76
N VAL A 38 -8.83 -0.22 11.53
CA VAL A 38 -9.35 1.05 11.02
C VAL A 38 -8.45 1.59 9.90
N ALA A 39 -7.13 1.50 10.03
CA ALA A 39 -6.19 1.90 8.99
C ALA A 39 -6.40 1.10 7.69
N ALA A 40 -6.52 -0.23 7.77
CA ALA A 40 -6.80 -1.07 6.61
C ALA A 40 -8.16 -0.75 5.97
N LEU A 41 -9.22 -0.60 6.78
CA LEU A 41 -10.56 -0.31 6.27
C LEU A 41 -10.63 1.07 5.59
N LEU A 42 -9.97 2.08 6.14
CA LEU A 42 -9.89 3.40 5.52
C LEU A 42 -9.07 3.37 4.23
N ALA A 43 -7.93 2.67 4.22
CA ALA A 43 -7.12 2.50 3.02
C ALA A 43 -7.90 1.78 1.91
N LEU A 44 -8.62 0.70 2.26
CA LEU A 44 -9.48 -0.02 1.34
C LEU A 44 -10.63 0.85 0.81
N LEU A 45 -11.28 1.63 1.68
CA LEU A 45 -12.37 2.51 1.29
C LEU A 45 -11.90 3.60 0.32
N ILE A 46 -10.79 4.27 0.64
CA ILE A 46 -10.24 5.35 -0.18
C ILE A 46 -9.74 4.80 -1.51
N SER A 47 -8.85 3.80 -1.48
CA SER A 47 -8.29 3.19 -2.69
C SER A 47 -9.37 2.57 -3.58
N GLY A 48 -10.35 1.88 -2.98
CA GLY A 48 -11.50 1.33 -3.70
C GLY A 48 -12.41 2.41 -4.29
N SER A 49 -12.60 3.55 -3.62
CA SER A 49 -13.39 4.67 -4.15
C SER A 49 -12.72 5.41 -5.31
N THR A 50 -11.38 5.38 -5.35
CA THR A 50 -10.57 5.99 -6.41
C THR A 50 -10.12 4.97 -7.47
N PHE A 51 -10.62 3.74 -7.40
CA PHE A 51 -10.16 2.64 -8.23
C PHE A 51 -10.43 2.91 -9.73
N ASP A 52 -9.38 2.91 -10.54
CA ASP A 52 -9.48 2.85 -11.99
C ASP A 52 -9.17 1.44 -12.51
N ALA A 53 -10.11 0.84 -13.24
CA ALA A 53 -9.96 -0.47 -13.87
C ALA A 53 -9.00 -0.46 -15.08
N LYS A 54 -8.69 0.71 -15.64
CA LYS A 54 -7.77 0.85 -16.75
C LYS A 54 -6.35 0.57 -16.29
N LEU A 55 -5.56 -0.09 -17.14
CA LEU A 55 -4.12 -0.19 -16.90
C LEU A 55 -3.50 1.21 -16.98
N SER A 56 -2.59 1.49 -16.05
CA SER A 56 -1.85 2.74 -16.07
C SER A 56 -0.99 2.81 -17.34
N ILE A 57 -0.91 4.00 -17.92
CA ILE A 57 -0.02 4.30 -19.06
C ILE A 57 1.44 4.43 -18.58
N SER A 58 1.63 4.60 -17.27
CA SER A 58 2.93 4.68 -16.63
C SER A 58 3.37 3.32 -16.06
N GLY A 59 4.69 3.14 -15.99
CA GLY A 59 5.31 2.02 -15.28
C GLY A 59 5.15 0.66 -15.97
N ASP A 60 5.29 -0.39 -15.16
CA ASP A 60 5.56 -1.76 -15.63
C ASP A 60 4.35 -2.70 -15.47
N ASN A 61 3.15 -2.10 -15.34
CA ASN A 61 1.88 -2.78 -15.11
C ASN A 61 1.65 -3.94 -16.10
N THR A 62 1.79 -3.66 -17.40
CA THR A 62 1.58 -4.64 -18.47
C THR A 62 2.62 -5.74 -18.46
N GLU A 63 3.86 -5.45 -18.06
CA GLU A 63 4.91 -6.45 -17.91
C GLU A 63 4.53 -7.44 -16.81
N PHE A 64 4.13 -6.97 -15.62
CA PHE A 64 3.72 -7.84 -14.52
C PHE A 64 2.49 -8.69 -14.84
N VAL A 65 1.47 -8.10 -15.50
CA VAL A 65 0.30 -8.84 -15.98
C VAL A 65 0.72 -9.93 -16.98
N THR A 66 1.64 -9.62 -17.90
CA THR A 66 2.13 -10.59 -18.88
C THR A 66 2.89 -11.74 -18.22
N LEU A 67 3.79 -11.43 -17.28
CA LEU A 67 4.55 -12.44 -16.56
C LEU A 67 3.66 -13.31 -15.67
N ALA A 68 2.63 -12.74 -15.06
CA ALA A 68 1.64 -13.49 -14.29
C ALA A 68 0.88 -14.50 -15.16
N ARG A 69 0.44 -14.08 -16.36
CA ARG A 69 -0.19 -14.97 -17.35
C ARG A 69 0.76 -16.07 -17.82
N SER A 70 2.00 -15.73 -18.13
CA SER A 70 3.01 -16.70 -18.55
C SER A 70 3.27 -17.76 -17.48
N LEU A 71 3.36 -17.35 -16.21
CA LEU A 71 3.46 -18.27 -15.08
C LEU A 71 2.23 -19.15 -14.93
N ALA A 72 1.02 -18.59 -15.05
CA ALA A 72 -0.23 -19.34 -14.99
C ALA A 72 -0.33 -20.41 -16.09
N ASN A 73 0.22 -20.13 -17.28
CA ASN A 73 0.27 -21.06 -18.40
C ASN A 73 1.43 -22.08 -18.32
N GLY A 74 2.30 -21.99 -17.30
CA GLY A 74 3.44 -22.89 -17.13
C GLY A 74 4.65 -22.56 -18.01
N GLU A 75 4.69 -21.36 -18.60
CA GLU A 75 5.77 -20.90 -19.51
C GLU A 75 6.92 -20.21 -18.75
N GLY A 76 6.80 -20.09 -17.43
CA GLY A 76 7.80 -19.44 -16.57
C GLY A 76 7.72 -17.91 -16.61
N LEU A 77 8.82 -17.25 -16.24
CA LEU A 77 8.95 -15.79 -16.37
C LEU A 77 9.35 -15.45 -17.81
N THR A 78 8.38 -15.44 -18.72
CA THR A 78 8.62 -15.22 -20.16
C THR A 78 7.69 -14.13 -20.69
N TYR A 79 8.24 -13.22 -21.50
CA TYR A 79 7.46 -12.23 -22.24
C TYR A 79 6.84 -12.87 -23.47
N THR A 80 5.59 -13.34 -23.33
CA THR A 80 4.84 -14.01 -24.41
C THR A 80 4.12 -13.05 -25.35
N ASN A 81 4.14 -11.77 -25.03
CA ASN A 81 3.59 -10.69 -25.85
C ASN A 81 4.53 -10.24 -26.99
N LEU A 82 5.77 -10.76 -27.04
CA LEU A 82 6.74 -10.45 -28.09
C LEU A 82 6.62 -11.43 -29.27
N PRO A 83 6.95 -11.02 -30.52
CA PRO A 83 6.93 -11.91 -31.68
C PRO A 83 7.78 -13.17 -31.48
N GLU A 84 8.90 -13.01 -30.77
CA GLU A 84 9.74 -14.10 -30.29
C GLU A 84 9.71 -14.05 -28.75
N PRO A 85 9.12 -15.07 -28.08
CA PRO A 85 9.10 -15.12 -26.63
C PRO A 85 10.51 -15.07 -26.04
N ARG A 86 10.71 -14.25 -25.02
CA ARG A 86 12.00 -14.08 -24.34
C ARG A 86 11.83 -14.21 -22.84
N THR A 87 12.75 -14.92 -22.20
CA THR A 87 12.80 -15.00 -20.73
C THR A 87 13.02 -13.61 -20.15
N ALA A 88 12.22 -13.27 -19.15
CA ALA A 88 12.31 -12.00 -18.46
C ALA A 88 13.47 -12.02 -17.45
N THR A 89 14.29 -10.97 -17.50
CA THR A 89 15.44 -10.80 -16.59
C THR A 89 15.34 -9.54 -15.74
N LYS A 90 14.32 -8.70 -15.97
CA LYS A 90 14.14 -7.41 -15.31
C LYS A 90 13.58 -7.56 -13.90
N TYR A 91 12.60 -8.44 -13.72
CA TYR A 91 11.87 -8.60 -12.46
C TYR A 91 12.06 -9.96 -11.80
N PRO A 92 12.09 -10.00 -10.45
CA PRO A 92 12.10 -11.25 -9.72
C PRO A 92 10.72 -11.95 -9.79
N LEU A 93 10.70 -13.25 -9.46
CA LEU A 93 9.51 -14.11 -9.47
C LEU A 93 8.38 -13.64 -8.55
N GLY A 94 8.71 -13.00 -7.42
CA GLY A 94 7.79 -12.83 -6.29
C GLY A 94 6.43 -12.21 -6.66
N PHE A 95 6.43 -10.99 -7.21
CA PHE A 95 5.19 -10.30 -7.53
C PHE A 95 4.41 -10.96 -8.69
N PRO A 96 5.02 -11.32 -9.84
CA PRO A 96 4.34 -12.13 -10.86
C PRO A 96 3.70 -13.41 -10.33
N LEU A 97 4.35 -14.12 -9.41
CA LEU A 97 3.84 -15.35 -8.82
C LEU A 97 2.62 -15.12 -7.93
N LEU A 98 2.58 -14.00 -7.19
CA LEU A 98 1.40 -13.60 -6.41
C LEU A 98 0.20 -13.28 -7.31
N LEU A 99 0.44 -12.75 -8.51
CA LEU A 99 -0.60 -12.41 -9.48
C LEU A 99 -1.08 -13.61 -10.31
N ALA A 100 -0.24 -14.63 -10.50
CA ALA A 100 -0.52 -15.77 -11.38
C ALA A 100 -1.83 -16.53 -11.06
N PRO A 101 -2.23 -16.76 -9.79
CA PRO A 101 -3.53 -17.38 -9.50
C PRO A 101 -4.71 -16.58 -10.04
N LEU A 102 -4.64 -15.25 -10.04
CA LEU A 102 -5.68 -14.39 -10.60
C LEU A 102 -5.71 -14.50 -12.13
N ALA A 103 -4.54 -14.61 -12.77
CA ALA A 103 -4.46 -14.89 -14.21
C ALA A 103 -5.07 -16.26 -14.59
N ALA A 104 -5.00 -17.25 -13.70
CA ALA A 104 -5.56 -18.58 -13.93
C ALA A 104 -7.06 -18.67 -13.64
N MET A 105 -7.57 -17.87 -12.70
CA MET A 105 -8.96 -17.89 -12.25
C MET A 105 -9.88 -16.95 -13.04
N PHE A 106 -9.33 -15.89 -13.61
CA PHE A 106 -10.07 -14.87 -14.36
C PHE A 106 -9.61 -14.85 -15.81
N ASP A 107 -10.57 -14.68 -16.72
CA ASP A 107 -10.28 -14.57 -18.13
C ASP A 107 -9.74 -13.18 -18.49
N GLY A 108 -9.05 -13.10 -19.64
CA GLY A 108 -8.69 -11.82 -20.24
C GLY A 108 -9.91 -11.04 -20.75
N TRP A 109 -9.65 -9.93 -21.45
CA TRP A 109 -10.72 -9.14 -22.08
C TRP A 109 -11.38 -9.91 -23.22
N ALA A 110 -12.66 -10.25 -23.09
CA ALA A 110 -13.46 -10.80 -24.19
C ALA A 110 -14.51 -9.82 -24.75
N GLY A 111 -14.56 -8.59 -24.23
CA GLY A 111 -15.49 -7.54 -24.66
C GLY A 111 -16.40 -7.03 -23.54
N PRO A 112 -17.27 -6.04 -23.84
CA PRO A 112 -18.19 -5.49 -22.84
C PRO A 112 -19.14 -6.56 -22.29
N GLY A 113 -19.25 -6.66 -20.97
CA GLY A 113 -20.17 -7.60 -20.29
C GLY A 113 -19.65 -9.02 -20.12
N THR A 114 -18.38 -9.30 -20.45
CA THR A 114 -17.80 -10.66 -20.42
C THR A 114 -17.20 -11.10 -19.08
N GLY A 115 -17.49 -10.38 -18.00
CA GLY A 115 -16.99 -10.67 -16.65
C GLY A 115 -15.88 -9.72 -16.21
N THR A 116 -15.22 -10.08 -15.09
CA THR A 116 -14.10 -9.31 -14.55
C THR A 116 -12.81 -9.73 -15.25
N PRO A 117 -12.12 -8.81 -15.96
CA PRO A 117 -10.86 -9.15 -16.58
C PRO A 117 -9.79 -9.44 -15.54
N ASP A 118 -8.89 -10.36 -15.85
CA ASP A 118 -7.80 -10.80 -14.98
C ASP A 118 -6.96 -9.66 -14.39
N TRP A 119 -6.59 -8.64 -15.17
CA TRP A 119 -5.82 -7.51 -14.65
C TRP A 119 -6.61 -6.66 -13.65
N VAL A 120 -7.94 -6.63 -13.74
CA VAL A 120 -8.81 -5.94 -12.77
C VAL A 120 -8.79 -6.71 -11.45
N ALA A 121 -8.86 -8.05 -11.50
CA ALA A 121 -8.71 -8.88 -10.31
C ALA A 121 -7.31 -8.72 -9.67
N MET A 122 -6.25 -8.66 -10.47
CA MET A 122 -4.89 -8.37 -10.00
C MET A 122 -4.78 -7.00 -9.33
N LYS A 123 -5.41 -5.95 -9.88
CA LYS A 123 -5.46 -4.63 -9.23
C LYS A 123 -6.14 -4.68 -7.86
N TRP A 124 -7.21 -5.46 -7.71
CA TRP A 124 -7.83 -5.64 -6.39
C TRP A 124 -6.92 -6.35 -5.39
N LEU A 125 -6.10 -7.31 -5.83
CA LEU A 125 -5.05 -7.88 -4.98
C LEU A 125 -4.07 -6.80 -4.50
N VAL A 126 -3.68 -5.87 -5.38
CA VAL A 126 -2.84 -4.73 -5.00
C VAL A 126 -3.54 -3.82 -4.00
N VAL A 127 -4.81 -3.47 -4.20
CA VAL A 127 -5.60 -2.67 -3.25
C VAL A 127 -5.66 -3.33 -1.87
N LEU A 128 -5.86 -4.65 -1.83
CA LEU A 128 -5.88 -5.42 -0.59
C LEU A 128 -4.49 -5.45 0.08
N SER A 129 -3.42 -5.57 -0.72
CA SER A 129 -2.04 -5.54 -0.24
C SER A 129 -1.69 -4.17 0.34
N PHE A 130 -2.10 -3.09 -0.32
CA PHE A 130 -1.97 -1.73 0.18
C PHE A 130 -2.71 -1.54 1.51
N ALA A 131 -3.96 -1.98 1.60
CA ALA A 131 -4.74 -1.90 2.84
C ALA A 131 -4.09 -2.66 4.00
N ALA A 132 -3.60 -3.88 3.75
CA ALA A 132 -2.83 -4.64 4.72
C ALA A 132 -1.52 -3.94 5.10
N GLY A 133 -0.82 -3.38 4.11
CA GLY A 133 0.40 -2.58 4.29
C GLY A 133 0.17 -1.38 5.20
N MET A 134 -0.96 -0.68 5.06
CA MET A 134 -1.32 0.46 5.92
C MET A 134 -1.63 0.05 7.36
N ALA A 135 -2.18 -1.15 7.59
CA ALA A 135 -2.32 -1.69 8.95
C ALA A 135 -0.96 -1.93 9.61
N VAL A 136 0.00 -2.50 8.87
CA VAL A 136 1.37 -2.72 9.35
C VAL A 136 2.09 -1.39 9.54
N PHE A 137 1.94 -0.45 8.60
CA PHE A 137 2.51 0.89 8.69
C PHE A 137 2.03 1.63 9.93
N TYR A 138 0.74 1.54 10.27
CA TYR A 138 0.21 2.10 11.51
C TYR A 138 0.92 1.54 12.75
N LEU A 139 1.13 0.22 12.81
CA LEU A 139 1.83 -0.41 13.94
C LEU A 139 3.27 0.08 14.06
N LEU A 140 3.98 0.19 12.94
CA LEU A 140 5.36 0.69 12.90
C LEU A 140 5.42 2.18 13.27
N ALA A 141 4.55 3.00 12.70
CA ALA A 141 4.48 4.43 12.98
C ALA A 141 4.13 4.69 14.44
N ARG A 142 3.20 3.90 15.01
CA ARG A 142 2.88 3.95 16.44
C ARG A 142 4.08 3.58 17.32
N GLN A 143 4.86 2.58 16.93
CA GLN A 143 6.04 2.18 17.70
C GLN A 143 7.10 3.29 17.76
N VAL A 144 7.23 4.08 16.69
CA VAL A 144 8.22 5.17 16.61
C VAL A 144 7.70 6.48 17.20
N ALA A 145 6.45 6.83 16.95
CA ALA A 145 5.89 8.16 17.24
C ALA A 145 4.74 8.17 18.27
N GLY A 146 4.46 7.04 18.92
CA GLY A 146 3.34 6.88 19.86
C GLY A 146 1.98 6.81 19.16
N GLY A 147 0.89 6.64 19.93
CA GLY A 147 -0.46 6.45 19.38
C GLY A 147 -0.91 7.57 18.44
N LEU A 148 -0.84 8.82 18.88
CA LEU A 148 -1.27 9.98 18.08
C LEU A 148 -0.38 10.18 16.84
N GLY A 149 0.94 10.01 16.97
CA GLY A 149 1.88 10.10 15.85
C GLY A 149 1.63 9.00 14.81
N GLY A 150 1.34 7.77 15.26
CA GLY A 150 0.95 6.67 14.39
C GLY A 150 -0.32 6.95 13.59
N VAL A 151 -1.35 7.50 14.26
CA VAL A 151 -2.60 7.93 13.58
C VAL A 151 -2.32 9.01 12.54
N ALA A 152 -1.59 10.07 12.92
CA ALA A 152 -1.31 11.19 12.02
C ALA A 152 -0.49 10.75 10.80
N ALA A 153 0.57 9.97 11.01
CA ALA A 153 1.41 9.45 9.93
C ALA A 153 0.62 8.56 8.98
N THR A 154 -0.22 7.66 9.51
CA THR A 154 -1.06 6.76 8.71
C THR A 154 -2.12 7.52 7.93
N ALA A 155 -2.79 8.50 8.54
CA ALA A 155 -3.76 9.33 7.86
C ALA A 155 -3.12 10.12 6.71
N LEU A 156 -1.93 10.68 6.91
CA LEU A 156 -1.16 11.34 5.85
C LEU A 156 -0.79 10.37 4.72
N ALA A 157 -0.35 9.15 5.05
CA ALA A 157 -0.01 8.14 4.04
C ALA A 157 -1.22 7.72 3.20
N ILE A 158 -2.36 7.43 3.85
CA ILE A 158 -3.58 6.97 3.16
C ILE A 158 -4.23 8.08 2.32
N THR A 159 -4.05 9.35 2.70
CA THR A 159 -4.62 10.50 1.97
C THR A 159 -3.65 11.12 0.97
N ASN A 160 -2.40 10.66 0.92
CA ASN A 160 -1.41 11.18 -0.01
C ASN A 160 -1.80 10.81 -1.45
N PRO A 161 -1.95 11.79 -2.37
CA PRO A 161 -2.38 11.52 -3.74
C PRO A 161 -1.49 10.52 -4.49
N LEU A 162 -0.17 10.55 -4.27
CA LEU A 162 0.74 9.61 -4.93
C LEU A 162 0.51 8.20 -4.39
N THR A 163 0.43 8.04 -3.07
CA THR A 163 0.21 6.74 -2.46
C THR A 163 -1.13 6.13 -2.87
N VAL A 164 -2.18 6.95 -2.95
CA VAL A 164 -3.51 6.53 -3.43
C VAL A 164 -3.46 6.16 -4.92
N ASP A 165 -2.75 6.93 -5.75
CA ASP A 165 -2.61 6.64 -7.18
C ASP A 165 -1.89 5.29 -7.42
N TYR A 166 -0.80 5.02 -6.70
CA TYR A 166 -0.10 3.74 -6.79
C TYR A 166 -0.89 2.56 -6.19
N SER A 167 -1.74 2.80 -5.19
CA SER A 167 -2.44 1.75 -4.42
C SER A 167 -3.33 0.80 -5.24
N HIS A 168 -3.60 1.13 -6.50
CA HIS A 168 -4.43 0.33 -7.40
C HIS A 168 -3.77 0.11 -8.77
N GLN A 169 -2.45 0.33 -8.88
CA GLN A 169 -1.65 0.00 -10.05
C GLN A 169 -0.95 -1.35 -9.85
N VAL A 170 -0.89 -2.19 -10.88
CA VAL A 170 -0.22 -3.50 -10.83
C VAL A 170 1.29 -3.30 -10.80
N MET A 171 1.82 -2.96 -9.63
CA MET A 171 3.21 -2.61 -9.41
C MET A 171 3.73 -3.29 -8.15
N SER A 172 5.01 -3.65 -8.16
CA SER A 172 5.65 -4.40 -7.06
C SER A 172 5.97 -3.53 -5.83
N GLU A 173 5.88 -2.22 -5.98
CA GLU A 173 6.24 -1.19 -5.00
C GLU A 173 5.15 -0.93 -3.95
N VAL A 174 3.93 -1.44 -4.19
CA VAL A 174 2.75 -1.24 -3.34
C VAL A 174 2.75 -2.22 -2.16
#